data_AF-A0A1G0EQK2-F1
#
_entry.id   AF-A0A1G0EQK2-F1
#
_cell.length_a   1.000
_cell.length_b   1.000
_cell.length_c   1.000
_cell.angle_alpha   90.00
_cell.angle_beta   90.00
_cell.angle_gamma   90.00
#
_symmetry.space_group_name_H-M   'P 1'
#
loop_
_entity.id
_entity.type
_entity.pdbx_description
1 polymer ?
#
loop_
_entity_poly.entity_id
_entity_poly.type
_entity_poly.pdbx_seq_one_letter_code
_entity_poly.pdbx_strand_id
1 'polypeptide(L)'
;GILAYLNSEAELAAVLGHEIGHVTARHGVRQQSAAQAANIGLTIASIFVPEINTMGGSNLANIVGGALLSGYGRDHELEADRLGAEYLTRTAYDPQAIITVIGVLKNQELKDAELAKQEGREPRRYHGVFASHPDNDTRLHQAVGEAEKNGAAHAHFEGRREFLAATDGMIFNDNSEQGIVRNNAFYHDELGIAVQFPRSWQVHNLPTSLVAVSPQGEAQLQMKLDESPRGTPGEYARRLVGSGAQVRSLDVNGLPAAIFDLPNTAGGVVFHNKRAFVLQAQGKTRNNLTAYRDDIISTVRSFHALNDEERQHVKPLTLNVITARTGDTFANLSHNSPLGLSAESYLRLINARYPSG
;
A
#
# COMPACT_ATOMS: atom_id res chain seq x y z
N GLY A 1 6.85 -6.22 -1.89
CA GLY A 1 6.65 -5.57 -3.21
C GLY A 1 6.27 -6.60 -4.26
N ILE A 2 5.94 -6.17 -5.49
CA ILE A 2 5.44 -7.07 -6.57
C ILE A 2 6.41 -8.20 -6.93
N LEU A 3 7.73 -7.97 -6.83
CA LEU A 3 8.79 -8.95 -7.11
C LEU A 3 8.55 -10.32 -6.47
N ALA A 4 8.05 -10.35 -5.24
CA ALA A 4 7.80 -11.59 -4.51
C ALA A 4 6.64 -12.44 -5.06
N TYR A 5 5.85 -11.88 -5.98
CA TYR A 5 4.71 -12.52 -6.60
C TYR A 5 4.96 -12.89 -8.07
N LEU A 6 6.09 -12.43 -8.62
CA LEU A 6 6.52 -12.80 -9.96
C LEU A 6 7.23 -14.17 -9.91
N ASN A 7 7.15 -14.93 -10.99
CA ASN A 7 7.72 -16.27 -11.07
C ASN A 7 8.81 -16.40 -12.14
N SER A 8 9.12 -15.33 -12.87
CA SER A 8 10.05 -15.37 -13.98
C SER A 8 10.67 -13.99 -14.27
N GLU A 9 11.81 -14.00 -14.95
CA GLU A 9 12.48 -12.79 -15.41
C GLU A 9 11.65 -12.09 -16.49
N ALA A 10 10.94 -12.84 -17.33
CA ALA A 10 10.00 -12.30 -18.32
C ALA A 10 8.84 -11.54 -17.67
N GLU A 11 8.29 -12.01 -16.54
CA GLU A 11 7.29 -11.26 -15.77
C GLU A 11 7.86 -9.96 -15.20
N LEU A 12 9.10 -9.96 -14.72
CA LEU A 12 9.75 -8.72 -14.30
C LEU A 12 9.98 -7.77 -15.50
N ALA A 13 10.44 -8.31 -16.62
CA ALA A 13 10.64 -7.55 -17.85
C ALA A 13 9.31 -6.96 -18.35
N ALA A 14 8.19 -7.68 -18.23
CA ALA A 14 6.86 -7.19 -18.57
C ALA A 14 6.48 -5.96 -17.74
N VAL A 15 6.68 -6.00 -16.42
CA VAL A 15 6.44 -4.85 -15.53
C VAL A 15 7.32 -3.66 -15.94
N LEU A 16 8.62 -3.88 -16.13
CA LEU A 16 9.55 -2.81 -16.53
C LEU A 16 9.24 -2.27 -17.93
N GLY A 17 8.85 -3.13 -18.86
CA GLY A 17 8.48 -2.78 -20.23
C GLY A 17 7.25 -1.87 -20.27
N HIS A 18 6.24 -2.16 -19.44
CA HIS A 18 5.07 -1.31 -19.25
C HIS A 18 5.46 0.10 -18.74
N GLU A 19 6.28 0.18 -17.69
CA GLU A 19 6.74 1.46 -17.13
C GLU A 19 7.59 2.27 -18.14
N ILE A 20 8.46 1.60 -18.91
CA ILE A 20 9.21 2.23 -20.01
C ILE A 20 8.25 2.69 -21.12
N GLY A 21 7.17 1.95 -21.37
CA GLY A 21 6.10 2.32 -22.31
C GLY A 21 5.46 3.66 -21.92
N HIS A 22 5.11 3.84 -20.64
CA HIS A 22 4.60 5.11 -20.13
C HIS A 22 5.56 6.29 -20.35
N VAL A 23 6.86 6.08 -20.09
CA VAL A 23 7.89 7.11 -20.29
C VAL A 23 8.05 7.43 -21.78
N THR A 24 8.13 6.40 -22.62
CA THR A 24 8.34 6.54 -24.07
C THR A 24 7.17 7.26 -24.74
N ALA A 25 5.94 6.90 -24.38
CA ALA A 25 4.73 7.57 -24.86
C ALA A 25 4.49 8.93 -24.19
N ARG A 26 5.27 9.29 -23.16
CA ARG A 26 5.20 10.55 -22.40
C ARG A 26 3.82 10.75 -21.74
N HIS A 27 3.22 9.70 -21.21
CA HIS A 27 1.86 9.77 -20.64
C HIS A 27 1.74 10.80 -19.51
N GLY A 28 2.74 10.94 -18.65
CA GLY A 28 2.74 11.97 -17.60
C GLY A 28 2.65 13.40 -18.17
N VAL A 29 3.39 13.67 -19.26
CA VAL A 29 3.33 14.98 -19.96
C VAL A 29 2.00 15.18 -20.66
N ARG A 30 1.46 14.14 -21.33
CA ARG A 30 0.16 14.20 -22.00
C ARG A 30 -0.97 14.45 -21.00
N GLN A 31 -0.96 13.76 -19.86
CA GLN A 31 -1.95 13.93 -18.79
C GLN A 31 -1.88 15.33 -18.18
N GLN A 32 -0.67 15.82 -17.88
CA GLN A 32 -0.48 17.19 -17.37
C GLN A 32 -0.95 18.24 -18.39
N SER A 33 -0.65 18.04 -19.68
CA SER A 33 -1.07 18.95 -20.75
C SER A 33 -2.59 18.95 -20.92
N ALA A 34 -3.24 17.78 -20.85
CA ALA A 34 -4.70 17.66 -20.88
C ALA A 34 -5.35 18.36 -19.69
N ALA A 35 -4.80 18.22 -18.48
CA ALA A 35 -5.28 18.92 -17.30
C ALA A 35 -5.14 20.45 -17.44
N GLN A 36 -4.03 20.94 -17.99
CA GLN A 36 -3.84 22.37 -18.27
C GLN A 36 -4.82 22.88 -19.33
N ALA A 37 -5.02 22.14 -20.42
CA ALA A 37 -5.98 22.52 -21.47
C ALA A 37 -7.42 22.54 -20.94
N ALA A 38 -7.80 21.57 -20.10
CA ALA A 38 -9.10 21.55 -19.42
C ALA A 38 -9.29 22.78 -18.52
N ASN A 39 -8.25 23.15 -17.76
CA ASN A 39 -8.28 24.37 -16.95
C ASN A 39 -8.47 25.64 -17.78
N ILE A 40 -7.78 25.74 -18.93
CA ILE A 40 -7.94 26.86 -19.86
C ILE A 40 -9.37 26.88 -20.42
N GLY A 41 -9.88 25.73 -20.86
CA GLY A 41 -11.24 25.59 -21.38
C GLY A 41 -12.32 25.98 -20.39
N LEU A 42 -12.19 25.55 -19.13
CA LEU A 42 -13.09 25.94 -18.03
C LEU A 42 -13.00 27.43 -17.73
N THR A 43 -11.79 28.00 -17.76
CA THR A 43 -11.58 29.45 -17.59
C THR A 43 -12.32 30.22 -18.69
N ILE A 44 -12.18 29.82 -19.96
CA ILE A 44 -12.88 30.44 -21.08
C ILE A 44 -14.40 30.27 -20.93
N ALA A 45 -14.90 29.08 -20.61
CA ALA A 45 -16.34 28.83 -20.43
C ALA A 45 -16.96 29.69 -19.33
N SER A 46 -16.23 29.95 -18.24
CA SER A 46 -16.68 30.81 -17.13
C SER A 46 -16.90 32.28 -17.51
N ILE A 47 -16.27 32.74 -18.60
CA ILE A 47 -16.48 34.09 -19.16
C ILE A 47 -17.86 34.19 -19.82
N PHE A 48 -18.36 33.10 -20.42
CA PHE A 48 -19.61 33.08 -21.18
C PHE A 48 -20.81 32.54 -20.39
N VAL A 49 -20.57 31.81 -19.30
CA VAL A 49 -21.61 31.26 -18.41
C VAL A 49 -21.30 31.68 -16.97
N PRO A 50 -21.84 32.80 -16.48
CA PRO A 50 -21.56 33.35 -15.15
C PRO A 50 -21.94 32.41 -14.00
N GLU A 51 -22.89 31.48 -14.20
CA GLU A 51 -23.25 30.46 -13.21
C GLU A 51 -22.10 29.48 -12.90
N ILE A 52 -21.10 29.36 -13.78
CA ILE A 52 -19.90 28.54 -13.52
C ILE A 52 -19.00 29.21 -12.45
N ASN A 53 -19.06 30.54 -12.29
CA ASN A 53 -18.28 31.28 -11.28
C ASN A 53 -18.84 31.14 -9.86
N THR A 54 -20.10 30.74 -9.67
CA THR A 54 -20.71 30.58 -8.33
C THR A 54 -20.42 29.21 -7.70
N MET A 55 -19.97 28.24 -8.50
CA MET A 55 -19.30 27.02 -8.03
C MET A 55 -17.84 27.34 -7.69
N GLY A 56 -17.61 27.93 -6.51
CA GLY A 56 -16.33 28.50 -6.10
C GLY A 56 -15.07 27.64 -6.34
N GLY A 57 -13.90 28.30 -6.40
CA GLY A 57 -12.60 27.71 -6.75
C GLY A 57 -12.14 26.48 -5.97
N SER A 58 -12.86 26.07 -4.92
CA SER A 58 -12.68 24.78 -4.23
C SER A 58 -13.08 23.57 -5.08
N ASN A 59 -14.09 23.64 -5.95
CA ASN A 59 -14.46 22.52 -6.82
C ASN A 59 -13.47 22.31 -7.97
N LEU A 60 -12.90 23.39 -8.52
CA LEU A 60 -11.88 23.28 -9.57
C LEU A 60 -10.59 22.64 -9.04
N ALA A 61 -10.15 23.02 -7.83
CA ALA A 61 -8.99 22.44 -7.17
C ALA A 61 -9.19 20.95 -6.84
N ASN A 62 -10.42 20.55 -6.46
CA ASN A 62 -10.76 19.14 -6.20
C ASN A 62 -10.83 18.29 -7.48
N ILE A 63 -11.32 18.84 -8.60
CA ILE A 63 -11.36 18.14 -9.89
C ILE A 63 -9.95 17.95 -10.46
N VAL A 64 -9.12 19.00 -10.40
CA VAL A 64 -7.73 18.96 -10.87
C VAL A 64 -6.85 18.08 -9.96
N GLY A 65 -7.01 18.22 -8.64
CA GLY A 65 -6.35 17.37 -7.66
C GLY A 65 -6.76 15.90 -7.81
N GLY A 66 -8.06 15.63 -8.03
CA GLY A 66 -8.58 14.29 -8.28
C GLY A 66 -8.04 13.67 -9.57
N ALA A 67 -7.94 14.44 -10.67
CA ALA A 67 -7.44 13.96 -11.96
C ALA A 67 -5.92 13.73 -12.01
N LEU A 68 -5.15 14.45 -11.17
CA LEU A 68 -3.72 14.19 -10.97
C LEU A 68 -3.46 12.96 -10.08
N LEU A 69 -4.43 12.60 -9.24
CA LEU A 69 -4.37 11.45 -8.33
C LEU A 69 -4.99 10.17 -8.91
N SER A 70 -5.69 10.23 -10.06
CA SER A 70 -6.53 9.15 -10.59
C SER A 70 -5.84 8.09 -11.46
N GLY A 71 -4.50 8.01 -11.46
CA GLY A 71 -3.76 7.11 -12.37
C GLY A 71 -3.82 7.54 -13.84
N TYR A 72 -3.36 6.69 -14.76
CA TYR A 72 -3.46 6.94 -16.21
C TYR A 72 -4.80 6.49 -16.78
N GLY A 73 -5.25 7.12 -17.87
CA GLY A 73 -6.46 6.72 -18.57
C GLY A 73 -6.30 5.40 -19.31
N ARG A 74 -7.41 4.68 -19.55
CA ARG A 74 -7.41 3.34 -20.17
C ARG A 74 -6.67 3.27 -21.52
N ASP A 75 -6.68 4.34 -22.31
CA ASP A 75 -5.96 4.37 -23.59
C ASP A 75 -4.43 4.48 -23.41
N HIS A 76 -3.96 5.23 -22.42
CA HIS A 76 -2.53 5.30 -22.06
C HIS A 76 -2.03 3.95 -21.55
N GLU A 77 -2.87 3.28 -20.77
CA GLU A 77 -2.59 1.98 -20.19
C GLU A 77 -2.43 0.91 -21.28
N LEU A 78 -3.35 0.87 -22.25
CA LEU A 78 -3.24 -0.01 -23.41
C LEU A 78 -2.07 0.35 -24.35
N GLU A 79 -1.75 1.63 -24.52
CA GLU A 79 -0.58 2.07 -25.29
C GLU A 79 0.72 1.58 -24.63
N ALA A 80 0.80 1.63 -23.30
CA ALA A 80 1.94 1.17 -22.54
C ALA A 80 2.10 -0.35 -22.61
N ASP A 81 1.01 -1.12 -22.50
CA ASP A 81 1.05 -2.57 -22.65
C ASP A 81 1.49 -3.00 -24.05
N ARG A 82 0.98 -2.34 -25.09
CA ARG A 82 1.39 -2.62 -26.48
C ARG A 82 2.88 -2.37 -26.67
N LEU A 83 3.38 -1.23 -26.19
CA LEU A 83 4.81 -0.90 -26.25
C LEU A 83 5.64 -1.88 -25.42
N GLY A 84 5.18 -2.25 -24.22
CA GLY A 84 5.81 -3.26 -23.38
C GLY A 84 5.93 -4.59 -24.11
N ALA A 85 4.85 -5.07 -24.73
CA ALA A 85 4.85 -6.31 -25.51
C ALA A 85 5.87 -6.25 -26.66
N GLU A 86 5.95 -5.13 -27.38
CA GLU A 86 6.95 -4.90 -28.41
C GLU A 86 8.39 -4.87 -27.87
N TYR A 87 8.62 -4.35 -26.66
CA TYR A 87 9.94 -4.37 -26.04
C TYR A 87 10.37 -5.78 -25.66
N LEU A 88 9.45 -6.58 -25.10
CA LEU A 88 9.72 -7.97 -24.73
C LEU A 88 10.09 -8.80 -25.95
N THR A 89 9.32 -8.70 -27.04
CA THR A 89 9.62 -9.44 -28.27
C THR A 89 10.95 -9.04 -28.90
N ARG A 90 11.35 -7.77 -28.78
CA ARG A 90 12.66 -7.27 -29.25
C ARG A 90 13.83 -7.69 -28.37
N THR A 91 13.58 -8.14 -27.15
CA THR A 91 14.59 -8.54 -26.16
C THR A 91 14.55 -10.03 -25.84
N ALA A 92 13.85 -10.82 -26.66
CA ALA A 92 13.69 -12.27 -26.58
C ALA A 92 12.89 -12.82 -25.37
N TYR A 93 12.30 -11.94 -24.54
CA TYR A 93 11.37 -12.37 -23.50
C TYR A 93 10.00 -12.70 -24.07
N ASP A 94 9.29 -13.59 -23.39
CA ASP A 94 7.93 -13.98 -23.76
C ASP A 94 6.95 -12.82 -23.48
N PRO A 95 6.31 -12.22 -24.51
CA PRO A 95 5.34 -11.13 -24.32
C PRO A 95 4.06 -11.59 -23.60
N GLN A 96 3.75 -12.89 -23.53
CA GLN A 96 2.65 -13.42 -22.72
C GLN A 96 2.85 -13.13 -21.23
N ALA A 97 4.08 -12.86 -20.80
CA ALA A 97 4.37 -12.51 -19.41
C ALA A 97 3.58 -11.27 -18.93
N ILE A 98 3.17 -10.36 -19.83
CA ILE A 98 2.30 -9.23 -19.49
C ILE A 98 0.94 -9.73 -18.98
N ILE A 99 0.35 -10.71 -19.67
CA ILE A 99 -0.93 -11.31 -19.27
C ILE A 99 -0.74 -12.09 -17.97
N THR A 100 0.38 -12.80 -17.80
CA THR A 100 0.71 -13.51 -16.56
C THR A 100 0.78 -12.55 -15.37
N VAL A 101 1.45 -11.41 -15.53
CA VAL A 101 1.53 -10.37 -14.48
C VAL A 101 0.14 -9.87 -14.10
N ILE A 102 -0.74 -9.59 -15.05
CA ILE A 102 -2.13 -9.16 -14.73
C ILE A 102 -2.87 -10.25 -13.95
N GLY A 103 -2.64 -11.52 -14.27
CA GLY A 103 -3.15 -12.65 -13.47
C GLY A 103 -2.61 -12.65 -12.03
N VAL A 104 -1.31 -12.39 -11.84
CA VAL A 104 -0.69 -12.23 -10.51
C VAL A 104 -1.37 -11.11 -9.73
N LEU A 105 -1.60 -9.97 -10.38
CA LEU A 105 -2.25 -8.80 -9.81
C LEU A 105 -3.70 -9.09 -9.37
N LYS A 106 -4.49 -9.76 -10.23
CA LYS A 106 -5.85 -10.20 -9.90
C LYS A 106 -5.87 -11.17 -8.71
N ASN A 107 -4.92 -12.10 -8.66
CA ASN A 107 -4.84 -13.06 -7.55
C ASN A 107 -4.54 -12.35 -6.22
N GLN A 108 -3.76 -11.25 -6.22
CA GLN A 108 -3.55 -10.44 -5.02
C GLN A 108 -4.85 -9.76 -4.54
N GLU A 109 -5.67 -9.23 -5.46
CA GLU A 109 -6.97 -8.64 -5.12
C GLU A 109 -7.90 -9.68 -4.47
N LEU A 110 -8.01 -10.87 -5.09
CA LEU A 110 -8.82 -11.96 -4.54
C LEU A 110 -8.33 -12.40 -3.16
N LYS A 111 -7.00 -12.45 -2.95
CA LYS A 111 -6.42 -12.77 -1.65
C LYS A 111 -6.73 -11.69 -0.61
N ASP A 112 -6.66 -10.41 -0.95
CA ASP A 112 -7.04 -9.37 0.02
C ASP A 112 -8.52 -9.45 0.37
N ALA A 113 -9.40 -9.74 -0.59
CA ALA A 113 -10.82 -9.94 -0.32
C ALA A 113 -11.07 -11.15 0.62
N GLU A 114 -10.33 -12.25 0.44
CA GLU A 114 -10.36 -13.41 1.34
C GLU A 114 -9.95 -13.01 2.77
N LEU A 115 -8.82 -12.31 2.92
CA LEU A 115 -8.31 -11.85 4.22
C LEU A 115 -9.28 -10.87 4.89
N ALA A 116 -9.82 -9.93 4.12
CA ALA A 116 -10.77 -8.94 4.61
C ALA A 116 -12.00 -9.60 5.24
N LYS A 117 -12.54 -10.63 4.59
CA LYS A 117 -13.65 -11.43 5.11
C LYS A 117 -13.30 -12.16 6.41
N GLN A 118 -12.09 -12.72 6.51
CA GLN A 118 -11.62 -13.40 7.72
C GLN A 118 -11.44 -12.42 8.89
N GLU A 119 -10.97 -11.20 8.59
CA GLU A 119 -10.69 -10.15 9.57
C GLU A 119 -11.92 -9.30 9.92
N GLY A 120 -13.06 -9.52 9.25
CA GLY A 120 -14.28 -8.73 9.44
C GLY A 120 -14.12 -7.27 9.01
N ARG A 121 -13.21 -7.00 8.07
CA ARG A 121 -12.97 -5.67 7.48
C ARG A 121 -13.42 -5.63 6.03
N GLU A 122 -13.54 -4.43 5.48
CA GLU A 122 -13.70 -4.25 4.04
C GLU A 122 -12.39 -4.58 3.29
N PRO A 123 -12.47 -5.15 2.06
CA PRO A 123 -11.32 -5.30 1.19
C PRO A 123 -10.66 -3.95 0.91
N ARG A 124 -9.33 -3.94 0.93
CA ARG A 124 -8.54 -2.81 0.46
C ARG A 124 -8.77 -2.72 -1.05
N ARG A 125 -9.56 -1.74 -1.48
CA ARG A 125 -9.67 -1.38 -2.90
C ARG A 125 -8.28 -0.89 -3.33
N TYR A 126 -7.53 -1.69 -4.06
CA TYR A 126 -6.27 -1.24 -4.62
C TYR A 126 -6.56 -0.21 -5.72
N HIS A 127 -6.41 1.08 -5.39
CA HIS A 127 -6.69 2.19 -6.30
C HIS A 127 -5.50 2.58 -7.20
N GLY A 128 -4.39 1.82 -7.17
CA GLY A 128 -3.29 1.98 -8.14
C GLY A 128 -3.61 1.32 -9.49
N VAL A 129 -2.61 1.28 -10.39
CA VAL A 129 -2.45 0.71 -11.77
C VAL A 129 -3.44 -0.36 -12.27
N PHE A 130 -4.23 -0.97 -11.39
CA PHE A 130 -5.07 -2.15 -11.53
C PHE A 130 -6.53 -1.79 -11.83
N ALA A 131 -7.00 -0.62 -11.38
CA ALA A 131 -8.36 -0.17 -11.72
C ALA A 131 -8.53 0.08 -13.24
N SER A 132 -7.43 0.24 -13.96
CA SER A 132 -7.37 0.50 -15.40
C SER A 132 -7.27 -0.77 -16.27
N HIS A 133 -6.93 -1.94 -15.71
CA HIS A 133 -6.61 -3.17 -16.46
C HIS A 133 -7.47 -4.38 -16.05
N PRO A 134 -8.65 -4.58 -16.68
CA PRO A 134 -9.39 -5.82 -16.51
C PRO A 134 -8.66 -7.00 -17.16
N ASP A 135 -8.58 -8.12 -16.46
CA ASP A 135 -7.92 -9.38 -16.88
C ASP A 135 -8.39 -9.94 -18.23
N ASN A 136 -9.60 -9.60 -18.65
CA ASN A 136 -10.21 -10.02 -19.92
C ASN A 136 -10.22 -8.91 -20.98
N ASP A 137 -9.31 -7.93 -20.93
CA ASP A 137 -9.27 -6.92 -22.00
C ASP A 137 -8.83 -7.56 -23.32
N THR A 138 -9.79 -7.80 -24.22
CA THR A 138 -9.56 -8.33 -25.56
C THR A 138 -8.51 -7.53 -26.32
N ARG A 139 -8.39 -6.22 -26.08
CA ARG A 139 -7.41 -5.36 -26.76
C ARG A 139 -5.98 -5.65 -26.32
N LEU A 140 -5.78 -6.00 -25.04
CA LEU A 140 -4.49 -6.43 -24.54
C LEU A 140 -4.07 -7.74 -25.21
N HIS A 141 -4.95 -8.74 -25.23
CA HIS A 141 -4.67 -10.02 -25.88
C HIS A 141 -4.35 -9.86 -27.37
N GLN A 142 -5.04 -8.94 -28.05
CA GLN A 142 -4.72 -8.58 -29.44
C GLN A 142 -3.34 -7.94 -29.55
N ALA A 143 -3.01 -6.96 -28.73
CA ALA A 143 -1.71 -6.28 -28.74
C ALA A 143 -0.55 -7.25 -28.49
N VAL A 144 -0.68 -8.14 -27.50
CA VAL A 144 0.32 -9.18 -27.21
C VAL A 144 0.44 -10.15 -28.39
N GLY A 145 -0.68 -10.65 -28.92
CA GLY A 145 -0.66 -11.58 -30.06
C GLY A 145 -0.16 -10.96 -31.37
N GLU A 146 -0.28 -9.64 -31.54
CA GLU A 146 0.33 -8.90 -32.66
C GLU A 146 1.84 -8.74 -32.46
N ALA A 147 2.28 -8.41 -31.24
CA ALA A 147 3.70 -8.31 -30.91
C ALA A 147 4.42 -9.65 -31.16
N GLU A 148 3.81 -10.78 -30.78
CA GLU A 148 4.35 -12.13 -31.03
C GLU A 148 4.57 -12.41 -32.51
N LYS A 149 3.59 -12.09 -33.37
CA LYS A 149 3.70 -12.31 -34.83
C LYS A 149 4.85 -11.52 -35.45
N ASN A 150 5.17 -10.37 -34.87
CA ASN A 150 6.21 -9.46 -35.35
C ASN A 150 7.57 -9.71 -34.68
N GLY A 151 7.63 -10.57 -33.66
CA GLY A 151 8.83 -10.92 -32.91
C GLY A 151 9.73 -11.90 -33.64
N ALA A 152 11.01 -11.95 -33.25
CA ALA A 152 11.91 -13.01 -33.70
C ALA A 152 11.39 -14.37 -33.19
N ALA A 153 11.61 -15.45 -33.95
CA ALA A 153 11.15 -16.82 -33.65
C ALA A 153 11.67 -17.43 -32.32
N HIS A 154 12.30 -16.64 -31.45
CA HIS A 154 12.98 -17.04 -30.21
C HIS A 154 12.54 -16.21 -28.99
N ALA A 155 11.46 -15.40 -29.10
CA ALA A 155 10.92 -14.61 -27.99
C ALA A 155 10.07 -15.45 -27.01
N HIS A 156 10.71 -16.44 -26.38
CA HIS A 156 10.09 -17.34 -25.40
C HIS A 156 10.98 -17.57 -24.18
N PHE A 157 11.95 -16.67 -23.94
CA PHE A 157 12.78 -16.78 -22.75
C PHE A 157 12.00 -16.31 -21.53
N GLU A 158 11.77 -17.21 -20.56
CA GLU A 158 11.15 -16.87 -19.28
C GLU A 158 12.17 -16.44 -18.21
N GLY A 159 13.37 -17.02 -18.21
CA GLY A 159 14.38 -16.78 -17.15
C GLY A 159 13.95 -17.21 -15.74
N ARG A 160 13.03 -18.17 -15.62
CA ARG A 160 12.44 -18.60 -14.34
C ARG A 160 13.48 -19.05 -13.31
N ARG A 161 14.44 -19.88 -13.71
CA ARG A 161 15.41 -20.45 -12.77
C ARG A 161 16.33 -19.38 -12.19
N GLU A 162 16.83 -18.50 -13.06
CA GLU A 162 17.72 -17.39 -12.72
C GLU A 162 16.99 -16.40 -11.82
N PHE A 163 15.73 -16.09 -12.14
CA PHE A 163 14.87 -15.24 -11.32
C PHE A 163 14.62 -15.83 -9.92
N LEU A 164 14.24 -17.11 -9.83
CA LEU A 164 14.01 -17.75 -8.54
C LEU A 164 15.30 -17.81 -7.71
N ALA A 165 16.45 -18.11 -8.32
CA ALA A 165 17.74 -18.06 -7.62
C ALA A 165 18.08 -16.65 -7.10
N ALA A 166 17.79 -15.60 -7.88
CA ALA A 166 18.04 -14.22 -7.49
C ALA A 166 17.07 -13.68 -6.42
N THR A 167 15.92 -14.33 -6.24
CA THR A 167 14.88 -13.94 -5.27
C THR A 167 14.87 -14.81 -4.02
N ASP A 168 15.68 -15.85 -3.95
CA ASP A 168 15.88 -16.65 -2.75
C ASP A 168 16.47 -15.79 -1.62
N GLY A 169 15.89 -15.90 -0.42
CA GLY A 169 16.24 -15.06 0.73
C GLY A 169 15.68 -13.62 0.68
N MET A 170 14.95 -13.23 -0.38
CA MET A 170 14.33 -11.91 -0.45
C MET A 170 13.29 -11.73 0.67
N ILE A 171 13.25 -10.55 1.28
CA ILE A 171 12.22 -10.19 2.26
C ILE A 171 10.83 -10.21 1.62
N PHE A 172 9.90 -10.92 2.26
CA PHE A 172 8.52 -11.08 1.86
C PHE A 172 7.59 -10.19 2.71
N ASN A 173 6.78 -9.39 2.02
CA ASN A 173 5.83 -8.41 2.56
C ASN A 173 6.43 -7.29 3.43
N ASP A 174 6.90 -7.60 4.64
CA ASP A 174 7.26 -6.58 5.63
C ASP A 174 8.78 -6.48 5.80
N ASN A 175 9.34 -5.29 5.53
CA ASN A 175 10.70 -4.94 5.96
C ASN A 175 10.64 -4.56 7.45
N SER A 176 11.32 -5.31 8.31
CA SER A 176 11.40 -5.04 9.75
C SER A 176 11.96 -3.64 10.06
N GLU A 177 12.72 -3.04 9.15
CA GLU A 177 13.22 -1.66 9.25
C GLU A 177 12.11 -0.60 9.16
N GLN A 178 10.94 -0.93 8.58
CA GLN A 178 9.79 -0.02 8.50
C GLN A 178 8.67 -0.39 9.48
N GLY A 179 8.85 -1.49 10.22
CA GLY A 179 7.83 -2.07 11.09
C GLY A 179 6.77 -2.90 10.35
N ILE A 180 6.06 -3.72 11.13
CA ILE A 180 5.16 -4.78 10.66
C ILE A 180 3.78 -4.52 11.24
N VAL A 181 2.72 -4.65 10.43
CA VAL A 181 1.33 -4.62 10.92
C VAL A 181 0.72 -6.01 10.86
N ARG A 182 0.31 -6.57 12.00
CA ARG A 182 -0.40 -7.86 12.10
C ARG A 182 -1.53 -7.75 13.10
N ASN A 183 -2.74 -8.21 12.75
CA ASN A 183 -3.93 -8.13 13.61
C ASN A 183 -4.20 -6.70 14.14
N ASN A 184 -4.00 -5.69 13.30
CA ASN A 184 -4.05 -4.27 13.66
C ASN A 184 -3.07 -3.83 14.76
N ALA A 185 -2.10 -4.68 15.12
CA ALA A 185 -0.96 -4.28 15.94
C ALA A 185 0.22 -3.96 15.04
N PHE A 186 0.85 -2.82 15.28
CA PHE A 186 2.11 -2.43 14.68
C PHE A 186 3.27 -2.81 15.60
N TYR A 187 4.32 -3.37 15.02
CA TYR A 187 5.54 -3.77 15.72
C TYR A 187 6.76 -3.21 14.97
N HIS A 188 7.75 -2.69 15.67
CA HIS A 188 8.97 -2.19 15.04
C HIS A 188 10.21 -2.54 15.87
N ASP A 189 11.06 -3.43 15.33
CA ASP A 189 12.14 -4.04 16.09
C ASP A 189 13.21 -3.02 16.52
N GLU A 190 13.74 -2.24 15.57
CA GLU A 190 14.78 -1.24 15.87
C GLU A 190 14.30 -0.10 16.78
N LEU A 191 13.04 0.34 16.61
CA LEU A 191 12.45 1.34 17.50
C LEU A 191 12.10 0.73 18.87
N GLY A 192 11.93 -0.59 18.95
CA GLY A 192 11.63 -1.32 20.17
C GLY A 192 10.18 -1.14 20.63
N ILE A 193 9.22 -0.95 19.72
CA ILE A 193 7.85 -0.54 20.07
C ILE A 193 6.77 -1.44 19.47
N ALA A 194 5.64 -1.51 20.17
CA ALA A 194 4.41 -2.12 19.70
C ALA A 194 3.20 -1.23 20.04
N VAL A 195 2.21 -1.20 19.13
CA VAL A 195 0.99 -0.38 19.26
C VAL A 195 -0.21 -1.12 18.66
N GLN A 196 -1.28 -1.31 19.44
CA GLN A 196 -2.53 -1.91 18.96
C GLN A 196 -3.52 -0.84 18.52
N PHE A 197 -3.92 -0.89 17.24
CA PHE A 197 -5.00 -0.09 16.66
C PHE A 197 -6.36 -0.79 16.78
N PRO A 198 -7.48 -0.07 16.69
CA PRO A 198 -8.80 -0.67 16.75
C PRO A 198 -8.98 -1.64 15.58
N ARG A 199 -9.59 -2.81 15.83
CA ARG A 199 -9.68 -3.90 14.84
C ARG A 199 -10.41 -3.51 13.56
N SER A 200 -11.38 -2.60 13.65
CA SER A 200 -12.17 -2.15 12.52
C SER A 200 -11.45 -1.10 11.67
N TRP A 201 -10.35 -0.52 12.14
CA TRP A 201 -9.62 0.53 11.43
C TRP A 201 -8.67 -0.06 10.40
N GLN A 202 -8.41 0.67 9.32
CA GLN A 202 -7.43 0.29 8.31
C GLN A 202 -6.09 0.96 8.63
N VAL A 203 -5.05 0.17 8.87
CA VAL A 203 -3.71 0.66 9.19
C VAL A 203 -2.82 0.61 7.94
N HIS A 204 -2.21 1.74 7.61
CA HIS A 204 -1.31 1.95 6.50
C HIS A 204 0.08 2.29 7.03
N ASN A 205 1.05 1.40 6.80
CA ASN A 205 2.44 1.64 7.13
C ASN A 205 3.11 2.40 5.97
N LEU A 206 3.48 3.66 6.20
CA LEU A 206 4.17 4.50 5.22
C LEU A 206 5.63 4.70 5.66
N PRO A 207 6.57 5.04 4.75
CA PRO A 207 7.99 5.10 5.06
C PRO A 207 8.39 5.99 6.25
N THR A 208 7.58 7.00 6.59
CA THR A 208 7.88 7.97 7.67
C THR A 208 6.73 8.14 8.67
N SER A 209 5.62 7.42 8.52
CA SER A 209 4.48 7.53 9.43
C SER A 209 3.56 6.33 9.34
N LEU A 210 2.83 6.06 10.41
CA LEU A 210 1.75 5.09 10.42
C LEU A 210 0.41 5.83 10.39
N VAL A 211 -0.50 5.45 9.51
CA VAL A 211 -1.82 6.09 9.38
C VAL A 211 -2.90 5.03 9.57
N ALA A 212 -3.78 5.22 10.54
CA ALA A 212 -4.95 4.39 10.74
C ALA A 212 -6.22 5.17 10.41
N VAL A 213 -7.13 4.58 9.64
CA VAL A 213 -8.36 5.21 9.14
C VAL A 213 -9.58 4.41 9.61
N SER A 214 -10.62 5.10 10.11
CA SER A 214 -11.86 4.42 10.53
C SER A 214 -12.59 3.78 9.34
N PRO A 215 -13.51 2.81 9.53
CA PRO A 215 -14.09 2.03 8.44
C PRO A 215 -14.72 2.85 7.30
N GLN A 216 -15.34 4.01 7.62
CA GLN A 216 -15.96 4.92 6.65
C GLN A 216 -15.08 6.16 6.34
N GLY A 217 -13.82 6.15 6.78
CA GLY A 217 -12.89 7.27 6.61
C GLY A 217 -13.35 8.56 7.28
N GLU A 218 -14.04 8.45 8.40
CA GLU A 218 -14.60 9.60 9.15
C GLU A 218 -13.60 10.19 10.14
N ALA A 219 -12.67 9.37 10.61
CA ALA A 219 -11.56 9.76 11.45
C ALA A 219 -10.28 9.08 10.97
N GLN A 220 -9.17 9.74 11.23
CA GLN A 220 -7.83 9.22 11.00
C GLN A 220 -6.96 9.47 12.22
N LEU A 221 -6.06 8.54 12.51
CA LEU A 221 -5.04 8.60 13.54
C LEU A 221 -3.68 8.44 12.85
N GLN A 222 -2.80 9.41 13.01
CA GLN A 222 -1.45 9.35 12.48
C GLN A 222 -0.45 9.22 13.62
N MET A 223 0.48 8.28 13.50
CA MET A 223 1.67 8.19 14.34
C MET A 223 2.91 8.69 13.59
N LYS A 224 3.64 9.62 14.20
CA LYS A 224 4.93 10.13 13.70
C LYS A 224 6.03 9.95 14.74
N LEU A 225 7.26 9.84 14.26
CA LEU A 225 8.45 9.82 15.07
C LEU A 225 9.11 11.20 15.13
N ASP A 226 9.48 11.64 16.32
CA ASP A 226 10.43 12.73 16.55
C ASP A 226 11.66 12.16 17.23
N GLU A 227 12.82 12.25 16.57
CA GLU A 227 14.07 11.67 17.04
C GLU A 227 14.77 12.49 18.12
N SER A 228 14.36 13.75 18.31
CA SER A 228 15.03 14.68 19.23
C SER A 228 14.02 15.55 19.99
N PRO A 229 13.07 14.94 20.71
CA PRO A 229 12.09 15.67 21.48
C PRO A 229 12.75 16.43 22.63
N ARG A 230 12.16 17.58 22.99
CA ARG A 230 12.63 18.42 24.10
C ARG A 230 11.64 18.43 25.27
N GLY A 231 12.14 18.43 26.49
CA GLY A 231 11.32 18.51 27.71
C GLY A 231 10.53 17.23 27.99
N THR A 232 9.51 17.33 28.84
CA THR A 232 8.64 16.20 29.22
C THR A 232 7.57 15.92 28.15
N PRO A 233 6.94 14.73 28.13
CA PRO A 233 5.81 14.45 27.23
C PRO A 233 4.67 15.47 27.36
N GLY A 234 4.38 15.94 28.57
CA GLY A 234 3.35 16.96 28.81
C GLY A 234 3.70 18.32 28.23
N GLU A 235 4.95 18.77 28.40
CA GLU A 235 5.45 19.99 27.77
C GLU A 235 5.47 19.89 26.25
N TYR A 236 5.87 18.73 25.73
CA TYR A 236 5.84 18.44 24.30
C TYR A 236 4.42 18.54 23.75
N ALA A 237 3.48 17.84 24.36
CA ALA A 237 2.08 17.86 23.94
C ALA A 237 1.48 19.28 24.00
N ARG A 238 1.77 20.08 25.03
CA ARG A 238 1.31 21.48 25.08
C ARG A 238 1.89 22.35 23.95
N ARG A 239 3.13 22.10 23.50
CA ARG A 239 3.67 22.78 22.32
C ARG A 239 2.98 22.35 21.03
N LEU A 240 2.57 21.08 20.95
CA LEU A 240 1.88 20.53 19.78
C LEU A 240 0.45 21.06 19.64
N VAL A 241 -0.33 21.05 20.72
CA VAL A 241 -1.77 21.37 20.68
C VAL A 241 -2.13 22.76 21.22
N GLY A 242 -1.14 23.52 21.67
CA GLY A 242 -1.30 24.86 22.23
C GLY A 242 -1.25 24.88 23.77
N SER A 243 -0.66 25.95 24.32
CA SER A 243 -0.36 26.08 25.75
C SER A 243 -1.59 26.09 26.66
N GLY A 244 -2.76 26.47 26.14
CA GLY A 244 -4.04 26.46 26.85
C GLY A 244 -4.80 25.14 26.79
N ALA A 245 -4.27 24.13 26.07
CA ALA A 245 -4.92 22.83 25.94
C ALA A 245 -4.83 22.03 27.24
N GLN A 246 -5.91 21.30 27.57
CA GLN A 246 -5.85 20.31 28.65
C GLN A 246 -5.02 19.11 28.19
N VAL A 247 -3.84 18.98 28.81
CA VAL A 247 -2.90 17.88 28.59
C VAL A 247 -2.71 17.15 29.91
N ARG A 248 -2.89 15.83 29.90
CA ARG A 248 -2.69 14.98 31.07
C ARG A 248 -1.50 14.08 30.87
N SER A 249 -0.46 14.27 31.67
CA SER A 249 0.66 13.33 31.76
C SER A 249 0.22 12.03 32.43
N LEU A 250 0.77 10.92 31.96
CA LEU A 250 0.47 9.58 32.44
C LEU A 250 1.66 8.65 32.16
N ASP A 251 1.64 7.49 32.81
CA ASP A 251 2.46 6.35 32.43
C ASP A 251 1.62 5.44 31.53
N VAL A 252 2.21 4.99 30.41
CA VAL A 252 1.61 4.00 29.52
C VAL A 252 2.56 2.81 29.47
N ASN A 253 2.19 1.73 30.16
CA ASN A 253 2.96 0.47 30.17
C ASN A 253 4.44 0.67 30.55
N GLY A 254 4.71 1.53 31.54
CA GLY A 254 6.07 1.87 31.99
C GLY A 254 6.76 2.96 31.15
N LEU A 255 6.06 3.57 30.19
CA LEU A 255 6.59 4.63 29.33
C LEU A 255 6.00 5.99 29.71
N PRO A 256 6.84 7.03 29.87
CA PRO A 256 6.37 8.39 30.08
C PRO A 256 5.54 8.88 28.89
N ALA A 257 4.32 9.35 29.16
CA ALA A 257 3.41 9.80 28.12
C ALA A 257 2.61 11.04 28.54
N ALA A 258 1.92 11.62 27.56
CA ALA A 258 0.87 12.59 27.78
C ALA A 258 -0.25 12.39 26.77
N ILE A 259 -1.51 12.51 27.21
CA ILE A 259 -2.67 12.54 26.33
C ILE A 259 -3.23 13.96 26.24
N PHE A 260 -3.83 14.25 25.10
CA PHE A 260 -4.59 15.47 24.85
C PHE A 260 -5.92 15.12 24.20
N ASP A 261 -6.97 15.84 24.59
CA ASP A 261 -8.32 15.65 24.05
C ASP A 261 -8.97 17.03 23.83
N LEU A 262 -9.05 17.45 22.57
CA LEU A 262 -9.59 18.72 22.13
C LEU A 262 -10.78 18.49 21.17
N PRO A 263 -11.63 19.52 20.94
CA PRO A 263 -12.78 19.36 20.04
C PRO A 263 -12.45 18.90 18.62
N ASN A 264 -11.28 19.27 18.08
CA ASN A 264 -10.88 18.96 16.70
C ASN A 264 -9.71 17.97 16.61
N THR A 265 -9.07 17.60 17.73
CA THR A 265 -7.96 16.65 17.73
C THR A 265 -7.85 15.95 19.06
N ALA A 266 -7.50 14.67 19.04
CA ALA A 266 -7.26 13.88 20.24
C ALA A 266 -6.06 12.95 20.01
N GLY A 267 -5.43 12.48 21.07
CA GLY A 267 -4.31 11.56 20.96
C GLY A 267 -3.35 11.69 22.12
N GLY A 268 -2.07 11.44 21.85
CA GLY A 268 -1.03 11.53 22.85
C GLY A 268 0.37 11.41 22.29
N VAL A 269 1.33 11.60 23.19
CA VAL A 269 2.76 11.51 22.92
C VAL A 269 3.36 10.54 23.92
N VAL A 270 4.08 9.54 23.42
CA VAL A 270 4.76 8.54 24.25
C VAL A 270 6.26 8.65 24.02
N PHE A 271 7.05 8.68 25.08
CA PHE A 271 8.51 8.77 25.01
C PHE A 271 9.14 7.39 25.24
N HIS A 272 10.03 6.98 24.35
CA HIS A 272 10.80 5.74 24.48
C HIS A 272 12.16 5.92 23.82
N ASN A 273 13.24 5.45 24.45
CA ASN A 273 14.62 5.53 23.94
C ASN A 273 15.05 6.92 23.43
N LYS A 274 14.73 7.99 24.19
CA LYS A 274 14.99 9.41 23.84
C LYS A 274 14.28 9.91 22.57
N ARG A 275 13.33 9.15 22.03
CA ARG A 275 12.47 9.54 20.91
C ARG A 275 11.05 9.80 21.41
N ALA A 276 10.27 10.56 20.66
CA ALA A 276 8.86 10.78 20.92
C ALA A 276 8.01 10.22 19.78
N PHE A 277 7.00 9.45 20.16
CA PHE A 277 6.00 8.90 19.26
C PHE A 277 4.73 9.71 19.42
N VAL A 278 4.39 10.46 18.39
CA VAL A 278 3.25 11.40 18.40
C VAL A 278 2.09 10.73 17.68
N LEU A 279 1.07 10.33 18.44
CA LEU A 279 -0.18 9.77 17.95
C LEU A 279 -1.23 10.89 17.95
N GLN A 280 -1.64 11.35 16.77
CA GLN A 280 -2.59 12.44 16.62
C GLN A 280 -3.74 12.06 15.70
N ALA A 281 -4.96 12.18 16.21
CA ALA A 281 -6.17 11.94 15.47
C ALA A 281 -6.92 13.23 15.10
N GLN A 282 -7.64 13.15 14.00
CA GLN A 282 -8.56 14.17 13.49
C GLN A 282 -9.79 13.48 12.89
N GLY A 283 -10.95 14.13 13.01
CA GLY A 283 -12.19 13.70 12.34
C GLY A 283 -12.57 14.67 11.22
N LYS A 284 -13.32 14.19 10.23
CA LYS A 284 -13.95 15.05 9.19
C LYS A 284 -14.80 16.16 9.83
N THR A 285 -15.48 15.82 10.92
CA THR A 285 -16.19 16.75 11.79
C THR A 285 -15.83 16.50 13.26
N ARG A 286 -16.17 17.44 14.14
CA ARG A 286 -16.04 17.27 15.60
C ARG A 286 -16.81 16.06 16.10
N ASN A 287 -18.02 15.82 15.58
CA ASN A 287 -18.86 14.71 15.99
C ASN A 287 -18.25 13.36 15.57
N ASN A 288 -17.66 13.30 14.37
CA ASN A 288 -16.94 12.09 13.95
C ASN A 288 -15.77 11.81 14.90
N LEU A 289 -14.95 12.82 15.24
CA LEU A 289 -13.85 12.60 16.19
C LEU A 289 -14.36 12.13 17.55
N THR A 290 -15.43 12.75 18.07
CA THR A 290 -16.05 12.36 19.34
C THR A 290 -16.49 10.90 19.36
N ALA A 291 -17.06 10.40 18.26
CA ALA A 291 -17.51 9.01 18.15
C ALA A 291 -16.37 7.98 18.30
N TYR A 292 -15.12 8.37 17.99
CA TYR A 292 -13.96 7.49 18.03
C TYR A 292 -12.95 7.84 19.15
N ARG A 293 -13.30 8.72 20.10
CA ARG A 293 -12.37 9.16 21.15
C ARG A 293 -11.80 8.02 21.97
N ASP A 294 -12.65 7.08 22.37
CA ASP A 294 -12.22 5.95 23.19
C ASP A 294 -11.27 5.02 22.43
N ASP A 295 -11.54 4.76 21.16
CA ASP A 295 -10.65 4.01 20.26
C ASP A 295 -9.26 4.67 20.13
N ILE A 296 -9.24 6.00 19.94
CA ILE A 296 -8.01 6.78 19.81
C ILE A 296 -7.18 6.73 21.10
N ILE A 297 -7.81 7.00 22.25
CA ILE A 297 -7.12 7.00 23.55
C ILE A 297 -6.70 5.58 23.95
N SER A 298 -7.50 4.57 23.63
CA SER A 298 -7.14 3.15 23.81
C SER A 298 -5.90 2.79 23.00
N THR A 299 -5.79 3.27 21.75
CA THR A 299 -4.60 3.08 20.91
C THR A 299 -3.36 3.73 21.53
N VAL A 300 -3.47 4.94 22.08
CA VAL A 300 -2.35 5.56 22.79
C VAL A 300 -1.95 4.74 24.02
N ARG A 301 -2.92 4.19 24.76
CA ARG A 301 -2.68 3.38 25.96
C ARG A 301 -2.17 1.97 25.66
N SER A 302 -2.33 1.48 24.44
CA SER A 302 -1.80 0.18 24.02
C SER A 302 -0.32 0.24 23.66
N PHE A 303 0.25 1.44 23.51
CA PHE A 303 1.67 1.63 23.20
C PHE A 303 2.55 1.00 24.28
N HIS A 304 3.52 0.17 23.90
CA HIS A 304 4.47 -0.40 24.85
C HIS A 304 5.81 -0.71 24.17
N ALA A 305 6.82 -0.96 25.01
CA ALA A 305 8.09 -1.47 24.52
C ALA A 305 7.95 -2.94 24.10
N LEU A 306 8.56 -3.32 22.98
CA LEU A 306 8.57 -4.69 22.49
C LEU A 306 9.11 -5.65 23.54
N ASN A 307 8.32 -6.67 23.86
CA ASN A 307 8.75 -7.78 24.68
C ASN A 307 9.48 -8.86 23.86
N ASP A 308 10.15 -9.80 24.54
CA ASP A 308 10.98 -10.82 23.88
C ASP A 308 10.19 -11.79 23.01
N GLU A 309 8.94 -12.10 23.39
CA GLU A 309 8.04 -12.93 22.60
C GLU A 309 7.63 -12.20 21.32
N GLU A 310 7.27 -10.91 21.41
CA GLU A 310 6.92 -10.08 20.27
C GLU A 310 8.09 -9.90 19.31
N ARG A 311 9.32 -9.70 19.79
CA ARG A 311 10.53 -9.61 18.94
C ARG A 311 10.72 -10.81 18.04
N GLN A 312 10.36 -12.01 18.50
CA GLN A 312 10.41 -13.21 17.66
C GLN A 312 9.41 -13.16 16.51
N HIS A 313 8.29 -12.47 16.72
CA HIS A 313 7.26 -12.24 15.71
C HIS A 313 7.58 -11.06 14.76
N VAL A 314 8.52 -10.16 15.10
CA VAL A 314 8.91 -9.01 14.24
C VAL A 314 9.97 -9.38 13.18
N LYS A 315 10.49 -10.61 13.18
CA LYS A 315 11.45 -11.02 12.13
C LYS A 315 10.78 -10.96 10.75
N PRO A 316 11.45 -10.36 9.75
CA PRO A 316 10.89 -10.30 8.39
C PRO A 316 10.77 -11.72 7.86
N LEU A 317 9.69 -11.95 7.12
CA LEU A 317 9.56 -13.19 6.37
C LEU A 317 10.53 -13.13 5.21
N THR A 318 11.12 -14.26 4.84
CA THR A 318 11.96 -14.36 3.64
C THR A 318 11.40 -15.44 2.72
N LEU A 319 11.56 -15.23 1.43
CA LEU A 319 11.31 -16.26 0.42
C LEU A 319 12.39 -17.34 0.55
N ASN A 320 11.96 -18.60 0.47
CA ASN A 320 12.84 -19.77 0.44
C ASN A 320 12.46 -20.59 -0.78
N VAL A 321 13.36 -20.67 -1.76
CA VAL A 321 13.13 -21.39 -3.00
C VAL A 321 13.49 -22.87 -2.81
N ILE A 322 12.49 -23.73 -2.99
CA ILE A 322 12.67 -25.17 -2.93
C ILE A 322 12.36 -25.80 -4.29
N THR A 323 13.10 -26.87 -4.62
CA THR A 323 12.75 -27.70 -5.78
C THR A 323 11.67 -28.70 -5.36
N ALA A 324 10.46 -28.54 -5.93
CA ALA A 324 9.34 -29.43 -5.66
C ALA A 324 9.65 -30.88 -6.08
N ARG A 325 9.23 -31.83 -5.25
CA ARG A 325 9.35 -33.27 -5.45
C ARG A 325 7.96 -33.88 -5.61
N THR A 326 7.91 -35.09 -6.17
CA THR A 326 6.65 -35.85 -6.26
C THR A 326 6.07 -36.05 -4.86
N GLY A 327 4.82 -35.61 -4.66
CA GLY A 327 4.11 -35.69 -3.38
C GLY A 327 4.13 -34.40 -2.55
N ASP A 328 4.91 -33.39 -2.94
CA ASP A 328 4.84 -32.07 -2.32
C ASP A 328 3.48 -31.42 -2.63
N THR A 329 2.86 -30.86 -1.61
CA THR A 329 1.62 -30.09 -1.72
C THR A 329 1.78 -28.79 -0.96
N PHE A 330 1.07 -27.73 -1.35
CA PHE A 330 1.06 -26.49 -0.59
C PHE A 330 0.58 -26.68 0.85
N ALA A 331 -0.36 -27.61 1.07
CA ALA A 331 -0.85 -27.98 2.41
C ALA A 331 0.24 -28.61 3.30
N ASN A 332 1.11 -29.45 2.72
CA ASN A 332 2.22 -30.04 3.46
C ASN A 332 3.31 -28.99 3.74
N LEU A 333 3.59 -28.11 2.77
CA LEU A 333 4.58 -27.04 2.91
C LEU A 333 4.12 -25.93 3.88
N SER A 334 2.81 -25.73 4.03
CA SER A 334 2.25 -24.68 4.89
C SER A 334 2.35 -24.98 6.39
N HIS A 335 2.47 -26.26 6.79
CA HIS A 335 2.41 -26.68 8.19
C HIS A 335 3.43 -26.01 9.11
N ASN A 336 4.61 -25.69 8.59
CA ASN A 336 5.69 -25.04 9.35
C ASN A 336 5.84 -23.55 9.01
N SER A 337 4.88 -22.98 8.28
CA SER A 337 4.98 -21.58 7.84
C SER A 337 4.55 -20.61 8.95
N PRO A 338 5.30 -19.52 9.15
CA PRO A 338 4.94 -18.46 10.10
C PRO A 338 3.65 -17.70 9.71
N LEU A 339 3.10 -17.97 8.52
CA LEU A 339 1.84 -17.37 8.02
C LEU A 339 0.57 -18.06 8.55
N GLY A 340 0.70 -19.10 9.37
CA GLY A 340 -0.41 -19.76 10.05
C GLY A 340 -1.50 -20.26 9.09
N LEU A 341 -2.77 -20.00 9.42
CA LEU A 341 -3.94 -20.47 8.64
C LEU A 341 -3.97 -19.96 7.19
N SER A 342 -3.31 -18.85 6.89
CA SER A 342 -3.23 -18.29 5.52
C SER A 342 -2.00 -18.79 4.74
N ALA A 343 -1.13 -19.60 5.34
CA ALA A 343 0.12 -20.02 4.72
C ALA A 343 -0.08 -20.74 3.39
N GLU A 344 -1.00 -21.69 3.32
CA GLU A 344 -1.26 -22.46 2.09
C GLU A 344 -1.73 -21.56 0.94
N SER A 345 -2.66 -20.64 1.22
CA SER A 345 -3.16 -19.70 0.22
C SER A 345 -2.10 -18.67 -0.20
N TYR A 346 -1.21 -18.25 0.69
CA TYR A 346 -0.05 -17.43 0.32
C TYR A 346 0.95 -18.19 -0.56
N LEU A 347 1.24 -19.46 -0.24
CA LEU A 347 2.12 -20.29 -1.07
C LEU A 347 1.54 -20.46 -2.48
N ARG A 348 0.22 -20.69 -2.61
CA ARG A 348 -0.45 -20.69 -3.91
C ARG A 348 -0.31 -19.35 -4.63
N LEU A 349 -0.50 -18.25 -3.92
CA LEU A 349 -0.47 -16.89 -4.48
C LEU A 349 0.89 -16.57 -5.09
N ILE A 350 1.98 -16.77 -4.35
CA ILE A 350 3.34 -16.45 -4.83
C ILE A 350 3.81 -17.40 -5.94
N ASN A 351 3.19 -18.57 -6.08
CA ASN A 351 3.49 -19.56 -7.14
C ASN A 351 2.55 -19.51 -8.35
N ALA A 352 1.71 -18.47 -8.48
CA ALA A 352 0.72 -18.35 -9.56
C ALA A 352 -0.23 -19.57 -9.66
N ARG A 353 -0.66 -20.09 -8.50
CA ARG A 353 -1.60 -21.22 -8.34
C ARG A 353 -2.85 -20.85 -7.53
N TYR A 354 -3.04 -19.58 -7.20
CA TYR A 354 -4.21 -19.13 -6.46
C TYR A 354 -5.46 -19.06 -7.37
N PRO A 355 -6.68 -19.35 -6.87
CA PRO A 355 -7.01 -19.81 -5.50
C PRO A 355 -6.95 -21.32 -5.30
N SER A 356 -6.97 -22.13 -6.37
CA SER A 356 -7.34 -23.55 -6.30
C SER A 356 -6.25 -24.56 -6.70
N GLY A 357 -5.07 -24.10 -7.13
CA GLY A 357 -4.01 -24.95 -7.67
C GLY A 357 -3.03 -25.51 -6.65
#